data_AF-A0A4S3J0D3-F1
#
_entry.id   AF-A0A4S3J0D3-F1
#
_cell.length_a   1.000
_cell.length_b   1.000
_cell.length_c   1.000
_cell.angle_alpha   90.00
_cell.angle_beta   90.00
_cell.angle_gamma   90.00
#
_symmetry.space_group_name_H-M   'P 1'
#
loop_
_entity.id
_entity.type
_entity.pdbx_description
1 polymer ?
#
loop_
_entity_poly.entity_id
_entity_poly.type
_entity_poly.pdbx_seq_one_letter_code
_entity_poly.pdbx_strand_id
1 'polypeptide(L)'
;MLPLRPRKFHLTAVKSRLNVLTRLLVILYITLSAIYLYMSRDPSPPAWGFHRNPAPVHPIDHLIVAADRQWRTLLGREADSLENAAELYRRRRGRHPPPGFAEWHRFAKDRGALMIEELFDQIYHDVSPYWGIEPWEFRRQASGFTPRIIVRNHTAMPIGGTPAGWMEAWLDLLRTIEKYLPDLDMPLNGMDELA
;
A
#
# COMPACT_ATOMS: atom_id res chain seq x y z
N MET A 1 16.27 -25.72 108.90
CA MET A 1 15.16 -26.06 107.98
C MET A 1 14.95 -24.90 107.03
N LEU A 2 15.30 -25.04 105.75
CA LEU A 2 15.12 -24.01 104.71
C LEU A 2 14.10 -24.50 103.66
N PRO A 3 13.26 -23.62 103.09
CA PRO A 3 12.18 -24.03 102.19
C PRO A 3 12.68 -24.21 100.74
N LEU A 4 12.10 -25.18 100.04
CA LEU A 4 12.33 -25.43 98.62
C LEU A 4 11.58 -24.40 97.75
N ARG A 5 12.33 -23.71 96.89
CA ARG A 5 11.82 -22.76 95.88
C ARG A 5 11.42 -23.53 94.60
N PRO A 6 10.25 -23.29 93.98
CA PRO A 6 9.89 -23.99 92.76
C PRO A 6 10.59 -23.40 91.52
N ARG A 7 11.13 -24.28 90.66
CA ARG A 7 11.68 -23.95 89.33
C ARG A 7 10.54 -23.59 88.36
N LYS A 8 10.59 -22.40 87.76
CA LYS A 8 9.70 -21.99 86.66
C LYS A 8 10.15 -22.65 85.35
N PHE A 9 9.29 -23.46 84.73
CA PHE A 9 9.55 -24.07 83.42
C PHE A 9 9.32 -23.06 82.27
N HIS A 10 10.23 -23.07 81.29
CA HIS A 10 10.30 -22.18 80.12
C HIS A 10 9.14 -22.40 79.12
N LEU A 11 8.11 -21.54 79.14
CA LEU A 11 6.96 -21.55 78.21
C LEU A 11 7.10 -20.57 77.02
N THR A 12 8.25 -19.92 76.85
CA THR A 12 8.42 -18.81 75.89
C THR A 12 8.74 -19.24 74.45
N ALA A 13 9.48 -20.33 74.25
CA ALA A 13 9.90 -20.77 72.91
C ALA A 13 8.76 -21.37 72.07
N VAL A 14 7.82 -22.10 72.69
CA VAL A 14 6.68 -22.73 72.01
C VAL A 14 5.63 -21.70 71.59
N LYS A 15 5.34 -20.71 72.45
CA LYS A 15 4.45 -19.58 72.11
C LYS A 15 4.96 -18.76 70.94
N SER A 16 6.28 -18.57 70.82
CA SER A 16 6.90 -17.88 69.68
C SER A 16 6.68 -18.61 68.35
N ARG A 17 6.92 -19.94 68.31
CA ARG A 17 6.70 -20.76 67.10
C ARG A 17 5.23 -20.83 66.70
N LEU A 18 4.32 -20.91 67.68
CA LEU A 18 2.87 -20.91 67.45
C LEU A 18 2.39 -19.57 66.87
N ASN A 19 2.94 -18.45 67.34
CA ASN A 19 2.64 -17.11 66.82
C ASN A 19 3.19 -16.85 65.42
N VAL A 20 4.31 -17.47 65.06
CA VAL A 20 4.86 -17.42 63.69
C VAL A 20 3.98 -18.25 62.75
N LEU A 21 3.58 -19.45 63.16
CA LEU A 21 2.71 -20.31 62.36
C LEU A 21 1.35 -19.66 62.09
N THR A 22 0.73 -19.05 63.09
CA THR A 22 -0.56 -18.35 62.92
C THR A 22 -0.45 -17.16 61.98
N ARG A 23 0.65 -16.40 62.04
CA ARG A 23 0.91 -15.31 61.07
C ARG A 23 1.08 -15.82 59.65
N LEU A 24 1.81 -16.93 59.46
CA LEU A 24 1.97 -17.55 58.15
C LEU A 24 0.65 -18.07 57.58
N LEU A 25 -0.21 -18.66 58.43
CA LEU A 25 -1.53 -19.12 58.02
C LEU A 25 -2.48 -17.96 57.66
N VAL A 26 -2.41 -16.84 58.40
CA VAL A 26 -3.19 -15.63 58.07
C VAL A 26 -2.71 -15.02 56.75
N ILE A 27 -1.39 -14.93 56.53
CA ILE A 27 -0.84 -14.44 55.26
C ILE A 27 -1.27 -15.36 54.11
N LEU A 28 -1.19 -16.68 54.29
CA LEU A 28 -1.62 -17.66 53.29
C LEU A 28 -3.12 -17.54 52.99
N TYR A 29 -3.96 -17.33 54.00
CA TYR A 29 -5.38 -17.12 53.81
C TYR A 29 -5.67 -15.81 53.05
N ILE A 30 -4.97 -14.72 53.39
CA ILE A 30 -5.11 -13.42 52.70
C ILE A 30 -4.64 -13.52 51.25
N THR A 31 -3.55 -14.22 50.96
CA THR A 31 -3.06 -14.38 49.58
C THR A 31 -3.99 -15.27 48.75
N LEU A 32 -4.45 -16.40 49.31
CA LEU A 32 -5.41 -17.28 48.61
C LEU A 32 -6.75 -16.58 48.36
N SER A 33 -7.25 -15.79 49.31
CA SER A 33 -8.48 -15.00 49.10
C SER A 33 -8.29 -13.86 48.10
N ALA A 34 -7.14 -13.19 48.09
CA ALA A 34 -6.82 -12.19 47.07
C ALA A 34 -6.71 -12.80 45.67
N ILE A 35 -6.12 -14.00 45.54
CA ILE A 35 -6.04 -14.74 44.27
C ILE A 35 -7.44 -15.18 43.82
N TYR A 36 -8.25 -15.72 44.74
CA TYR A 36 -9.63 -16.09 44.44
C TYR A 36 -10.44 -14.90 43.93
N LEU A 37 -10.34 -13.74 44.59
CA LEU A 37 -11.01 -12.51 44.17
C LEU A 37 -10.49 -11.95 42.84
N TYR A 38 -9.19 -12.11 42.56
CA TYR A 38 -8.60 -11.73 41.29
C TYR A 38 -9.06 -12.64 40.14
N MET A 39 -9.13 -13.95 40.39
CA MET A 39 -9.61 -14.94 39.42
C MET A 39 -11.13 -14.90 39.23
N SER A 40 -11.89 -14.52 40.26
CA SER A 40 -13.35 -14.37 40.19
C SER A 40 -13.78 -12.99 39.70
N ARG A 41 -12.83 -12.09 39.38
CA ARG A 41 -13.12 -10.82 38.75
C ARG A 41 -13.39 -11.10 37.27
N ASP A 42 -14.62 -11.48 36.95
CA ASP A 42 -15.08 -11.47 35.56
C ASP A 42 -14.86 -10.05 35.00
N PRO A 43 -14.00 -9.86 33.99
CA PRO A 43 -13.80 -8.56 33.36
C PRO A 43 -15.02 -8.12 32.53
N SER A 44 -16.05 -8.97 32.47
CA SER A 44 -17.30 -8.73 31.78
C SER A 44 -18.12 -7.67 32.53
N PRO A 45 -18.35 -6.47 31.95
CA PRO A 45 -19.31 -5.55 32.53
C PRO A 45 -20.69 -6.23 32.66
N PRO A 46 -21.53 -5.84 33.64
CA PRO A 46 -22.88 -6.38 33.75
C PRO A 46 -23.59 -6.21 32.41
N ALA A 47 -24.12 -7.31 31.88
CA ALA A 47 -24.85 -7.34 30.63
C ALA A 47 -26.17 -6.58 30.77
N TRP A 48 -26.11 -5.25 30.75
CA TRP A 48 -27.27 -4.45 30.37
C TRP A 48 -27.52 -4.78 28.90
N GLY A 49 -28.59 -5.55 28.65
CA GLY A 49 -28.92 -6.19 27.38
C GLY A 49 -29.23 -5.23 26.23
N PHE A 50 -28.27 -4.40 25.84
CA PHE A 50 -28.25 -3.77 24.53
C PHE A 50 -27.74 -4.82 23.55
N HIS A 51 -28.66 -5.61 22.99
CA HIS A 51 -28.41 -6.24 21.71
C HIS A 51 -28.15 -5.12 20.70
N ARG A 52 -26.89 -4.70 20.56
CA ARG A 52 -26.47 -3.93 19.40
C ARG A 52 -26.64 -4.88 18.22
N ASN A 53 -27.79 -4.78 17.55
CA ASN A 53 -27.84 -5.24 16.18
C ASN A 53 -26.71 -4.51 15.46
N PRO A 54 -25.69 -5.20 14.91
CA PRO A 54 -24.70 -4.52 14.11
C PRO A 54 -25.48 -3.77 13.03
N ALA A 55 -25.20 -2.47 12.89
CA ALA A 55 -25.82 -1.68 11.85
C ALA A 55 -25.62 -2.42 10.50
N PRO A 56 -26.63 -2.42 9.60
CA PRO A 56 -26.47 -3.02 8.28
C PRO A 56 -25.20 -2.47 7.63
N VAL A 57 -24.35 -3.35 7.10
CA VAL A 57 -23.11 -2.98 6.41
C VAL A 57 -23.46 -2.01 5.29
N HIS A 58 -22.79 -0.86 5.23
CA HIS A 58 -23.14 0.18 4.26
C HIS A 58 -22.73 -0.29 2.85
N PRO A 59 -23.53 -0.05 1.79
CA PRO A 59 -23.17 -0.47 0.42
C PRO A 59 -21.77 0.02 -0.02
N ILE A 60 -21.34 1.20 0.43
CA ILE A 60 -19.99 1.73 0.18
C ILE A 60 -18.90 0.83 0.80
N ASP A 61 -19.12 0.23 1.97
CA ASP A 61 -18.13 -0.66 2.60
C ASP A 61 -17.86 -1.88 1.71
N HIS A 62 -18.91 -2.42 1.08
CA HIS A 62 -18.76 -3.50 0.11
C HIS A 62 -17.94 -3.07 -1.12
N LEU A 63 -18.17 -1.85 -1.62
CA LEU A 63 -17.40 -1.31 -2.75
C LEU A 63 -15.93 -1.09 -2.38
N ILE A 64 -15.64 -0.59 -1.17
CA ILE A 64 -14.27 -0.41 -0.66
C ILE A 64 -13.56 -1.76 -0.56
N VAL A 65 -14.20 -2.77 0.03
CA VAL A 65 -13.63 -4.12 0.15
C VAL A 65 -13.41 -4.75 -1.23
N ALA A 66 -14.34 -4.56 -2.15
CA ALA A 66 -14.20 -5.04 -3.52
C ALA A 66 -13.03 -4.37 -4.25
N ALA A 67 -12.93 -3.05 -4.15
CA ALA A 67 -11.85 -2.26 -4.76
C ALA A 67 -10.48 -2.65 -4.18
N ASP A 68 -10.35 -2.81 -2.85
CA ASP A 68 -9.09 -3.24 -2.22
C ASP A 68 -8.68 -4.64 -2.69
N ARG A 69 -9.63 -5.58 -2.81
CA ARG A 69 -9.35 -6.92 -3.35
C ARG A 69 -8.88 -6.85 -4.81
N GLN A 70 -9.55 -6.04 -5.64
CA GLN A 70 -9.16 -5.85 -7.04
C GLN A 70 -7.76 -5.23 -7.15
N TRP A 71 -7.49 -4.20 -6.35
CA TRP A 71 -6.19 -3.54 -6.29
C TRP A 71 -5.06 -4.49 -5.87
N ARG A 72 -5.25 -5.26 -4.80
CA ARG A 72 -4.26 -6.28 -4.37
C ARG A 72 -4.03 -7.36 -5.41
N THR A 73 -5.10 -7.79 -6.09
CA THR A 73 -5.00 -8.78 -7.17
C THR A 73 -4.18 -8.23 -8.33
N LEU A 74 -4.37 -6.96 -8.67
CA LEU A 74 -3.62 -6.28 -9.72
C LEU A 74 -2.14 -6.13 -9.35
N LEU A 75 -1.83 -5.70 -8.13
CA LEU A 75 -0.46 -5.61 -7.62
C LEU A 75 0.26 -6.96 -7.63
N GLY A 76 -0.45 -8.06 -7.36
CA GLY A 76 0.09 -9.41 -7.45
C GLY A 76 0.51 -9.86 -8.87
N ARG A 77 0.25 -9.05 -9.90
CA ARG A 77 0.63 -9.32 -11.30
C ARG A 77 1.86 -8.52 -11.75
N GLU A 78 2.56 -7.87 -10.84
CA GLU A 78 3.79 -7.13 -11.13
C GLU A 78 4.90 -8.06 -11.66
N ALA A 79 5.66 -7.56 -12.64
CA ALA A 79 6.82 -8.25 -13.20
C ALA A 79 8.13 -7.60 -12.73
N ASP A 80 8.88 -8.33 -11.90
CA ASP A 80 10.15 -7.84 -11.33
C ASP A 80 11.38 -7.99 -12.27
N SER A 81 11.28 -8.87 -13.26
CA SER A 81 12.36 -9.19 -14.21
C SER A 81 11.96 -8.93 -15.66
N LEU A 82 12.98 -8.66 -16.48
CA LEU A 82 12.81 -8.39 -17.91
C LEU A 82 12.17 -9.57 -18.64
N GLU A 83 12.57 -10.79 -18.30
CA GLU A 83 12.06 -12.02 -18.89
C GLU A 83 10.58 -12.21 -18.58
N ASN A 84 10.18 -11.98 -17.32
CA ASN A 84 8.79 -12.06 -16.89
C ASN A 84 7.94 -10.97 -17.56
N ALA A 85 8.41 -9.72 -17.56
CA ALA A 85 7.73 -8.62 -18.25
C ALA A 85 7.54 -8.93 -19.74
N ALA A 86 8.57 -9.46 -20.40
CA ALA A 86 8.50 -9.86 -21.80
C ALA A 86 7.54 -11.04 -22.04
N GLU A 87 7.44 -11.98 -21.11
CA GLU A 87 6.46 -13.08 -21.18
C GLU A 87 5.03 -12.58 -21.02
N LEU A 88 4.76 -11.75 -20.01
CA LEU A 88 3.45 -11.14 -19.80
C LEU A 88 3.04 -10.29 -21.00
N TYR A 89 3.98 -9.52 -21.56
CA TYR A 89 3.75 -8.77 -22.80
C TYR A 89 3.32 -9.69 -23.94
N ARG A 90 4.04 -10.80 -24.18
CA ARG A 90 3.67 -11.78 -25.22
C ARG A 90 2.29 -12.37 -24.97
N ARG A 91 1.99 -12.74 -23.72
CA ARG A 91 0.69 -13.32 -23.33
C ARG A 91 -0.46 -12.33 -23.54
N ARG A 92 -0.29 -11.05 -23.19
CA ARG A 92 -1.35 -10.03 -23.29
C ARG A 92 -1.47 -9.42 -24.68
N ARG A 93 -0.35 -9.22 -25.39
CA ARG A 93 -0.30 -8.50 -26.67
C ARG A 93 -0.19 -9.42 -27.90
N GLY A 94 0.06 -10.71 -27.72
CA GLY A 94 0.16 -11.68 -28.81
C GLY A 94 1.37 -11.47 -29.74
N ARG A 95 2.36 -10.68 -29.32
CA ARG A 95 3.55 -10.33 -30.13
C ARG A 95 4.79 -10.17 -29.25
N HIS A 96 5.97 -10.23 -29.86
CA HIS A 96 7.22 -9.94 -29.14
C HIS A 96 7.28 -8.47 -28.68
N PRO A 97 7.94 -8.19 -27.53
CA PRO A 97 8.17 -6.81 -27.12
C PRO A 97 8.90 -6.01 -28.19
N PRO A 98 8.60 -4.70 -28.32
CA PRO A 98 9.21 -3.85 -29.35
C PRO A 98 10.71 -3.64 -29.11
N PRO A 99 11.44 -3.15 -30.13
CA PRO A 99 12.80 -2.62 -29.93
C PRO A 99 12.82 -1.56 -28.81
N GLY A 100 13.84 -1.58 -27.96
CA GLY A 100 13.96 -0.66 -26.82
C GLY A 100 13.26 -1.14 -25.53
N PHE A 101 12.61 -2.31 -25.54
CA PHE A 101 11.86 -2.80 -24.37
C PHE A 101 12.73 -3.03 -23.13
N ALA A 102 13.97 -3.51 -23.31
CA ALA A 102 14.89 -3.73 -22.19
C ALA A 102 15.32 -2.41 -21.55
N GLU A 103 15.59 -1.40 -22.38
CA GLU A 103 15.93 -0.04 -21.96
C GLU A 103 14.77 0.63 -21.23
N TRP A 104 13.55 0.49 -21.76
CA TRP A 104 12.33 0.94 -21.12
C TRP A 104 12.10 0.25 -19.76
N HIS A 105 12.21 -1.08 -19.71
CA HIS A 105 12.06 -1.83 -18.47
C HIS A 105 13.06 -1.39 -17.39
N ARG A 106 14.34 -1.21 -17.77
CA ARG A 106 15.36 -0.67 -16.86
C ARG A 106 15.00 0.74 -16.39
N PHE A 107 14.63 1.63 -17.31
CA PHE A 107 14.26 3.01 -16.99
C PHE A 107 13.08 3.07 -15.99
N ALA A 108 12.07 2.22 -16.19
CA ALA A 108 10.90 2.12 -15.32
C ALA A 108 11.28 1.58 -13.93
N LYS A 109 12.09 0.52 -13.89
CA LYS A 109 12.59 -0.07 -12.63
C LYS A 109 13.44 0.92 -11.82
N ASP A 110 14.35 1.64 -12.48
CA ASP A 110 15.21 2.65 -11.83
C ASP A 110 14.39 3.81 -11.21
N ARG A 111 13.15 4.01 -11.65
CA ARG A 111 12.21 5.03 -11.14
C ARG A 111 11.14 4.46 -10.21
N GLY A 112 11.19 3.18 -9.89
CA GLY A 112 10.20 2.52 -9.03
C GLY A 112 8.79 2.48 -9.65
N ALA A 113 8.69 2.45 -10.97
CA ALA A 113 7.40 2.28 -11.65
C ALA A 113 6.91 0.83 -11.53
N LEU A 114 5.62 0.66 -11.27
CA LEU A 114 4.97 -0.66 -11.20
C LEU A 114 4.89 -1.27 -12.60
N MET A 115 5.46 -2.46 -12.76
CA MET A 115 5.53 -3.15 -14.05
C MET A 115 4.39 -4.15 -14.19
N ILE A 116 3.16 -3.64 -14.39
CA ILE A 116 1.95 -4.45 -14.52
C ILE A 116 1.37 -4.27 -15.92
N GLU A 117 1.45 -5.30 -16.77
CA GLU A 117 1.08 -5.20 -18.19
C GLU A 117 -0.38 -4.75 -18.43
N GLU A 118 -1.27 -5.06 -17.48
CA GLU A 118 -2.68 -4.65 -17.49
C GLU A 118 -2.88 -3.13 -17.36
N LEU A 119 -2.01 -2.42 -16.65
CA LEU A 119 -2.09 -0.97 -16.50
C LEU A 119 -1.83 -0.21 -17.81
N PHE A 120 -1.16 -0.85 -18.77
CA PHE A 120 -0.84 -0.23 -20.06
C PHE A 120 -1.94 -0.42 -21.11
N ASP A 121 -3.05 -1.11 -20.78
CA ASP A 121 -4.16 -1.31 -21.72
C ASP A 121 -4.77 -0.01 -22.23
N GLN A 122 -4.81 1.03 -21.37
CA GLN A 122 -5.33 2.34 -21.75
C GLN A 122 -4.56 2.91 -22.95
N ILE A 123 -3.23 2.77 -22.98
CA ILE A 123 -2.41 3.22 -24.10
C ILE A 123 -2.88 2.57 -25.40
N TYR A 124 -3.16 1.26 -25.38
CA TYR A 124 -3.64 0.54 -26.56
C TYR A 124 -5.05 0.95 -26.95
N HIS A 125 -5.93 1.15 -25.98
CA HIS A 125 -7.28 1.65 -26.25
C HIS A 125 -7.23 3.01 -26.95
N ASP A 126 -6.42 3.94 -26.43
CA ASP A 126 -6.31 5.32 -26.93
C ASP A 126 -5.67 5.40 -28.32
N VAL A 127 -4.68 4.55 -28.61
CA VAL A 127 -3.99 4.58 -29.92
C VAL A 127 -4.65 3.72 -30.98
N SER A 128 -5.48 2.74 -30.60
CA SER A 128 -6.10 1.80 -31.55
C SER A 128 -6.94 2.44 -32.65
N PRO A 129 -7.68 3.55 -32.44
CA PRO A 129 -8.46 4.19 -33.50
C PRO A 129 -7.61 4.69 -34.66
N TYR A 130 -6.32 4.98 -34.41
CA TYR A 130 -5.41 5.51 -35.41
C TYR A 130 -4.71 4.43 -36.25
N TRP A 131 -4.87 3.13 -35.92
CA TRP A 131 -4.18 2.04 -36.63
C TRP A 131 -4.64 1.85 -38.08
N GLY A 132 -5.84 2.33 -38.43
CA GLY A 132 -6.36 2.32 -39.80
C GLY A 132 -5.98 3.55 -40.63
N ILE A 133 -5.30 4.54 -40.03
CA ILE A 133 -4.93 5.78 -40.73
C ILE A 133 -3.55 5.62 -41.37
N GLU A 134 -3.44 6.06 -42.62
CA GLU A 134 -2.16 6.09 -43.32
C GLU A 134 -1.11 6.92 -42.54
N PRO A 135 0.12 6.43 -42.33
CA PRO A 135 1.09 7.11 -41.47
C PRO A 135 1.42 8.55 -41.89
N TRP A 136 1.38 8.84 -43.20
CA TRP A 136 1.62 10.20 -43.71
C TRP A 136 0.46 11.15 -43.34
N GLU A 137 -0.78 10.65 -43.38
CA GLU A 137 -1.98 11.41 -43.05
C GLU A 137 -2.00 11.73 -41.56
N PHE A 138 -1.71 10.74 -40.72
CA PHE A 138 -1.61 10.91 -39.27
C PHE A 138 -0.59 12.00 -38.89
N ARG A 139 0.62 11.94 -39.49
CA ARG A 139 1.65 12.98 -39.26
C ARG A 139 1.21 14.35 -39.78
N ARG A 140 0.55 14.41 -40.94
CA ARG A 140 0.02 15.67 -41.49
C ARG A 140 -0.97 16.30 -40.51
N GLN A 141 -1.92 15.52 -40.00
CA GLN A 141 -2.91 16.00 -39.03
C GLN A 141 -2.22 16.48 -37.75
N ALA A 142 -1.34 15.65 -37.16
CA ALA A 142 -0.57 16.02 -35.96
C ALA A 142 0.21 17.33 -36.12
N SER A 143 0.87 17.53 -37.27
CA SER A 143 1.64 18.74 -37.56
C SER A 143 0.80 20.02 -37.66
N GLY A 144 -0.51 19.88 -37.92
CA GLY A 144 -1.45 20.99 -38.05
C GLY A 144 -1.93 21.56 -36.71
N PHE A 145 -1.80 20.81 -35.61
CA PHE A 145 -2.28 21.25 -34.30
C PHE A 145 -1.29 22.19 -33.60
N THR A 146 -1.84 23.14 -32.84
CA THR A 146 -1.09 24.09 -32.03
C THR A 146 -1.83 24.32 -30.70
N PRO A 147 -1.18 24.25 -29.52
CA PRO A 147 0.25 24.01 -29.33
C PRO A 147 0.66 22.54 -29.50
N ARG A 148 1.95 22.29 -29.73
CA ARG A 148 2.52 20.93 -29.80
C ARG A 148 3.98 20.90 -29.37
N ILE A 149 4.45 19.72 -29.00
CA ILE A 149 5.88 19.43 -28.82
C ILE A 149 6.36 18.63 -30.03
N ILE A 150 7.47 19.04 -30.62
CA ILE A 150 8.13 18.30 -31.70
C ILE A 150 9.43 17.71 -31.19
N VAL A 151 9.79 16.52 -31.67
CA VAL A 151 11.11 15.94 -31.50
C VAL A 151 11.78 15.91 -32.87
N ARG A 152 12.98 16.48 -32.98
CA ARG A 152 13.82 16.41 -34.19
C ARG A 152 15.24 16.09 -33.80
N ASN A 153 15.81 15.04 -34.40
CA ASN A 153 17.17 14.59 -34.09
C ASN A 153 17.38 14.46 -32.57
N HIS A 154 16.47 13.74 -31.91
CA HIS A 154 16.49 13.52 -30.45
C HIS A 154 16.42 14.77 -29.57
N THR A 155 15.98 15.91 -30.10
CA THR A 155 15.82 17.16 -29.34
C THR A 155 14.35 17.55 -29.30
N ALA A 156 13.78 17.68 -28.10
CA ALA A 156 12.39 18.10 -27.91
C ALA A 156 12.26 19.65 -27.88
N MET A 157 11.34 20.19 -28.67
CA MET A 157 11.10 21.64 -28.79
C MET A 157 9.60 21.97 -28.80
N PRO A 158 9.15 23.05 -28.16
CA PRO A 158 7.77 23.51 -28.24
C PRO A 158 7.51 24.29 -29.53
N ILE A 159 6.32 24.15 -30.10
CA ILE A 159 5.82 24.93 -31.24
C ILE A 159 4.49 25.61 -30.89
N GLY A 160 4.36 26.89 -31.25
CA GLY A 160 3.16 27.69 -30.99
C GLY A 160 3.12 28.39 -29.64
N GLY A 161 4.28 28.53 -28.98
CA GLY A 161 4.40 29.06 -27.62
C GLY A 161 4.10 28.01 -26.55
N THR A 162 4.42 28.30 -25.29
CA THR A 162 4.04 27.54 -24.09
C THR A 162 2.94 28.33 -23.35
N PRO A 163 1.66 28.24 -23.74
CA PRO A 163 0.63 29.10 -23.15
C PRO A 163 0.31 28.75 -21.69
N ALA A 164 0.69 27.55 -21.23
CA ALA A 164 0.26 27.04 -19.95
C ALA A 164 1.31 26.13 -19.30
N GLY A 165 1.49 26.25 -17.98
CA GLY A 165 2.58 25.58 -17.24
C GLY A 165 2.60 24.05 -17.32
N TRP A 166 1.47 23.41 -17.65
CA TRP A 166 1.44 21.96 -17.86
C TRP A 166 2.16 21.54 -19.15
N MET A 167 2.26 22.40 -20.16
CA MET A 167 3.04 22.13 -21.37
C MET A 167 4.55 22.12 -21.09
N GLU A 168 5.02 22.96 -20.17
CA GLU A 168 6.42 22.95 -19.71
C GLU A 168 6.71 21.63 -18.98
N ALA A 169 5.79 21.17 -18.12
CA ALA A 169 5.93 19.88 -17.44
C ALA A 169 6.01 18.70 -18.44
N TRP A 170 5.19 18.71 -19.50
CA TRP A 170 5.26 17.72 -20.56
C TRP A 170 6.58 17.78 -21.33
N LEU A 171 7.06 18.98 -21.66
CA LEU A 171 8.35 19.18 -22.33
C LEU A 171 9.51 18.67 -21.48
N ASP A 172 9.51 18.99 -20.18
CA ASP A 172 10.55 18.55 -19.26
C ASP A 172 10.53 17.02 -19.07
N LEU A 173 9.35 16.41 -19.04
CA LEU A 173 9.23 14.95 -19.05
C LEU A 173 9.85 14.36 -20.31
N LEU A 174 9.52 14.88 -21.49
CA LEU A 174 10.05 14.38 -22.76
C LEU A 174 11.57 14.55 -22.85
N ARG A 175 12.13 15.66 -22.35
CA ARG A 175 13.59 15.86 -22.26
C ARG A 175 14.31 14.77 -21.46
N THR A 176 13.65 14.15 -20.48
CA THR A 176 14.26 13.03 -19.74
C THR A 176 14.48 11.77 -20.60
N ILE A 177 13.75 11.65 -21.71
CA ILE A 177 13.77 10.48 -22.59
C ILE A 177 14.08 10.82 -24.05
N GLU A 178 14.35 12.08 -24.41
CA GLU A 178 14.43 12.55 -25.80
C GLU A 178 15.46 11.80 -26.66
N LYS A 179 16.56 11.35 -26.04
CA LYS A 179 17.57 10.49 -26.68
C LYS A 179 17.04 9.15 -27.19
N TYR A 180 15.89 8.70 -26.69
CA TYR A 180 15.23 7.46 -27.10
C TYR A 180 14.04 7.71 -28.04
N LEU A 181 13.63 8.96 -28.22
CA LEU A 181 12.46 9.30 -29.02
C LEU A 181 12.82 9.44 -30.50
N PRO A 182 11.99 8.91 -31.42
CA PRO A 182 12.10 9.22 -32.84
C PRO A 182 11.62 10.64 -33.14
N ASP A 183 11.82 11.07 -34.38
CA ASP A 183 11.17 12.28 -34.88
C ASP A 183 9.65 12.12 -34.82
N LEU A 184 8.98 13.01 -34.08
CA LEU A 184 7.53 12.98 -33.87
C LEU A 184 6.95 14.38 -33.64
N ASP A 185 5.65 14.50 -33.84
CA ASP A 185 4.85 15.67 -33.48
C ASP A 185 3.80 15.22 -32.46
N MET A 186 3.78 15.86 -31.28
CA MET A 186 2.87 15.59 -30.17
C MET A 186 1.99 16.82 -29.92
N PRO A 187 0.83 16.91 -30.57
CA PRO A 187 -0.22 17.88 -30.23
C PRO A 187 -0.61 17.77 -28.76
N LEU A 188 -0.81 18.92 -28.11
CA LEU A 188 -1.30 18.98 -26.75
C LEU A 188 -2.53 19.89 -26.70
N ASN A 189 -3.62 19.39 -26.11
CA ASN A 189 -4.82 20.19 -25.94
C ASN A 189 -4.63 21.21 -24.82
N GLY A 190 -4.55 22.48 -25.22
CA GLY A 190 -4.35 23.68 -24.40
C GLY A 190 -5.31 23.92 -23.24
N MET A 191 -6.45 23.24 -23.23
CA MET A 191 -7.66 23.64 -22.51
C MET A 191 -8.12 22.57 -21.53
N ASP A 192 -8.88 22.98 -20.52
CA ASP A 192 -9.48 22.07 -19.53
C ASP A 192 -10.59 21.19 -20.15
N GLU A 193 -11.20 21.65 -21.24
CA GLU A 193 -12.25 20.95 -21.98
C GLU A 193 -11.65 20.12 -23.13
N LEU A 194 -12.30 19.00 -23.48
CA LEU A 194 -11.95 18.20 -24.65
C LEU A 194 -12.26 19.01 -25.92
N ALA A 195 -11.25 19.14 -26.80
CA ALA A 195 -11.37 19.76 -28.11
C ALA A 195 -11.99 18.83 -29.16
#